data_AF-A0A3D2BS96-F1
#
_entry.id   AF-A0A3D2BS96-F1
#
_cell.length_a   1.000
_cell.length_b   1.000
_cell.length_c   1.000
_cell.angle_alpha   90.00
_cell.angle_beta   90.00
_cell.angle_gamma   90.00
#
_symmetry.space_group_name_H-M   'P 1'
#
loop_
_entity.id
_entity.type
_entity.pdbx_description
1 polymer ?
#
loop_
_entity_poly.entity_id
_entity_poly.type
_entity_poly.pdbx_seq_one_letter_code
_entity_poly.pdbx_strand_id
1 'polypeptide(L)'
;MMKPQRYGPFAYTPINRRPKVEWPDGNHIALWIVPNIETFPLNEPVPGGTGVTPDVINWAPRDYGARVGIFRMMEVMDRHGIRGTV
;
A
#
# COMPACT_ATOMS: atom_id res chain seq x y z
N MET A 1 -8.92 -4.21 24.52
CA MET A 1 -7.58 -4.11 23.90
C MET A 1 -7.25 -5.41 23.18
N MET A 2 -6.66 -5.31 22.00
CA MET A 2 -6.26 -6.46 21.18
C MET A 2 -5.09 -7.20 21.87
N LYS A 3 -5.26 -8.48 22.20
CA LYS A 3 -4.22 -9.28 22.87
C LYS A 3 -3.40 -10.04 21.83
N PRO A 4 -2.05 -9.91 21.82
CA PRO A 4 -1.22 -10.67 20.89
C PRO A 4 -1.30 -12.18 21.16
N GLN A 5 -1.47 -12.98 20.11
CA GLN A 5 -1.37 -14.45 20.15
C GLN A 5 -0.44 -14.96 19.04
N ARG A 6 -0.05 -16.23 19.12
CA ARG A 6 0.88 -16.88 18.17
C ARG A 6 0.44 -16.79 16.70
N TYR A 7 -0.87 -16.76 16.45
CA TYR A 7 -1.45 -16.68 15.10
C TYR A 7 -2.12 -15.33 14.82
N GLY A 8 -1.70 -14.28 15.52
CA GLY A 8 -2.29 -12.96 15.42
C GLY A 8 -3.44 -12.74 16.41
N PRO A 9 -4.09 -11.58 16.36
CA PRO A 9 -5.02 -11.15 17.40
C PRO A 9 -6.43 -11.75 17.28
N PHE A 10 -6.74 -12.45 16.19
CA PHE A 10 -8.08 -12.92 15.87
C PHE A 10 -8.18 -14.44 16.06
N ALA A 11 -9.33 -14.89 16.55
CA ALA A 11 -9.62 -16.32 16.66
C ALA A 11 -9.74 -16.96 15.27
N TYR A 12 -9.22 -18.18 15.14
CA TYR A 12 -9.36 -18.95 13.90
C TYR A 12 -10.84 -19.18 13.57
N THR A 13 -11.22 -18.87 12.32
CA THR A 13 -12.53 -19.18 11.76
C THR A 13 -12.36 -19.86 10.40
N PRO A 14 -12.77 -21.13 10.24
CA PRO A 14 -12.69 -21.84 8.96
C PRO A 14 -13.63 -21.20 7.92
N ILE A 15 -13.33 -21.36 6.63
CA ILE A 15 -14.04 -20.70 5.53
C ILE A 15 -15.56 -20.95 5.55
N ASN A 16 -15.99 -22.16 5.91
CA ASN A 16 -17.41 -22.54 5.99
C ASN A 16 -18.15 -21.98 7.22
N ARG A 17 -17.45 -21.32 8.14
CA ARG A 17 -18.04 -20.64 9.31
C ARG A 17 -17.87 -19.13 9.27
N ARG A 18 -17.27 -18.58 8.21
CA ARG A 18 -17.12 -17.12 8.08
C ARG A 18 -18.48 -16.49 7.80
N PRO A 19 -18.84 -15.40 8.49
CA PRO A 19 -20.03 -14.64 8.12
C PRO A 19 -19.97 -14.20 6.65
N LYS A 20 -21.12 -14.17 5.99
CA LYS A 20 -21.21 -13.60 4.65
C LYS A 20 -20.92 -12.11 4.73
N VAL A 21 -20.03 -11.63 3.87
CA VAL A 21 -19.75 -10.20 3.72
C VAL A 21 -20.76 -9.64 2.72
N GLU A 22 -21.54 -8.66 3.14
CA GLU A 22 -22.46 -7.93 2.28
C GLU A 22 -21.87 -6.56 1.98
N TRP A 23 -21.56 -6.29 0.72
CA TRP A 23 -21.07 -4.98 0.28
C TRP A 23 -22.25 -4.09 -0.13
N PRO A 24 -22.07 -2.76 -0.13
CA PRO A 24 -23.05 -1.85 -0.71
C PRO A 24 -23.46 -2.26 -2.12
N ASP A 25 -24.72 -1.99 -2.45
CA ASP A 25 -25.33 -2.25 -3.77
C ASP A 25 -25.35 -3.73 -4.19
N GLY A 26 -25.15 -4.67 -3.25
CA GLY A 26 -25.15 -6.11 -3.54
C GLY A 26 -23.89 -6.60 -4.26
N ASN A 27 -22.81 -5.81 -4.24
CA ASN A 27 -21.55 -6.18 -4.87
C ASN A 27 -20.92 -7.42 -4.23
N HIS A 28 -20.21 -8.21 -5.03
CA HIS A 28 -19.52 -9.42 -4.56
C HIS A 28 -18.05 -9.18 -4.20
N ILE A 29 -17.48 -8.06 -4.65
CA ILE A 29 -16.07 -7.72 -4.49
C ILE A 29 -15.96 -6.25 -4.08
N ALA A 30 -15.09 -5.97 -3.11
CA ALA A 30 -14.62 -4.62 -2.83
C ALA A 30 -13.19 -4.48 -3.37
N LEU A 31 -12.92 -3.40 -4.09
CA LEU A 31 -11.57 -3.02 -4.52
C LEU A 31 -11.07 -1.88 -3.63
N TRP A 32 -9.91 -2.06 -3.03
CA TRP A 32 -9.24 -1.04 -2.24
C TRP A 32 -7.89 -0.70 -2.86
N ILE A 33 -7.73 0.53 -3.34
CA ILE A 33 -6.48 1.01 -3.94
C ILE A 33 -5.75 1.85 -2.89
N VAL A 34 -4.55 1.42 -2.53
CA VAL A 34 -3.74 2.02 -1.45
C VAL A 34 -2.35 2.37 -1.98
N PRO A 35 -2.18 3.47 -2.73
CA PRO A 35 -0.86 3.89 -3.16
C PRO A 35 -0.10 4.50 -1.98
N ASN A 36 0.98 3.85 -1.54
CA ASN A 36 1.85 4.42 -0.52
C ASN A 36 2.55 5.68 -1.05
N ILE A 37 2.64 6.72 -0.22
CA ILE A 37 3.45 7.91 -0.48
C ILE A 37 4.60 7.91 0.52
N GLU A 38 5.78 7.59 0.03
CA GLU A 38 7.00 7.46 0.83
C GLU A 38 8.07 8.41 0.31
N THR A 39 8.87 8.96 1.22
CA THR A 39 9.98 9.85 0.87
C THR A 39 11.27 9.31 1.46
N PHE A 40 12.36 9.39 0.70
CA PHE A 40 13.65 8.81 1.07
C PHE A 40 14.75 9.85 0.90
N PRO A 41 15.54 10.14 1.94
CA PRO A 41 16.67 11.06 1.84
C PRO A 41 17.81 10.43 1.02
N LEU A 42 18.51 11.25 0.22
CA LEU A 42 19.67 10.81 -0.58
C LEU A 42 20.94 10.61 0.27
N ASN A 43 20.99 11.24 1.44
CA ASN A 43 22.11 11.20 2.38
C ASN A 43 21.96 10.13 3.47
N GLU A 44 21.10 9.14 3.27
CA GLU A 44 21.00 7.96 4.13
C GLU A 44 20.99 6.67 3.30
N PRO A 45 21.31 5.51 3.89
CA PRO A 45 21.18 4.22 3.22
C PRO A 45 19.74 3.95 2.77
N VAL A 46 19.57 3.59 1.51
CA VAL A 46 18.26 3.23 0.96
C VAL A 46 17.86 1.82 1.45
N PRO A 47 16.66 1.62 2.03
CA PRO A 47 16.18 0.29 2.40
C PRO A 47 16.18 -0.68 1.20
N GLY A 48 16.89 -1.80 1.35
CA GLY A 48 17.09 -2.78 0.27
C GLY A 48 18.06 -2.35 -0.84
N GLY A 49 18.78 -1.23 -0.66
CA GLY A 49 19.85 -0.79 -1.56
C GLY A 49 21.20 -1.42 -1.24
N THR A 50 22.28 -0.78 -1.70
CA THR A 50 23.67 -1.22 -1.56
C THR A 50 24.25 -1.03 -0.15
N GLY A 51 23.60 -0.24 0.69
CA GLY A 51 24.11 0.15 2.01
C GLY A 51 25.16 1.27 2.00
N VAL A 52 25.56 1.75 0.82
CA VAL A 52 26.46 2.90 0.64
C VAL A 52 25.62 4.18 0.48
N THR A 53 26.19 5.34 0.80
CA THR A 53 25.52 6.63 0.67
C THR A 53 26.45 7.64 -0.01
N PRO A 54 26.03 8.28 -1.13
CA PRO A 54 24.72 8.17 -1.77
C PRO A 54 24.58 6.90 -2.63
N ASP A 55 23.40 6.28 -2.59
CA ASP A 55 23.02 5.18 -3.47
C ASP A 55 22.03 5.67 -4.54
N VAL A 56 22.55 6.37 -5.55
CA VAL A 56 21.74 7.05 -6.56
C VAL A 56 20.88 6.07 -7.36
N ILE A 57 21.40 4.89 -7.68
CA ILE A 57 20.69 3.89 -8.50
C ILE A 57 19.43 3.41 -7.78
N ASN A 58 19.51 3.17 -6.48
CA ASN A 58 18.34 2.75 -5.70
C ASN A 58 17.47 3.94 -5.26
N TRP A 59 18.05 5.11 -5.01
CA TRP A 59 17.29 6.29 -4.61
C TRP A 59 16.45 6.89 -5.75
N ALA A 60 17.01 7.03 -6.95
CA ALA A 60 16.39 7.79 -8.04
C ALA A 60 14.99 7.30 -8.46
N PRO A 61 14.68 5.98 -8.54
CA PRO A 61 13.33 5.51 -8.83
C PRO A 61 12.31 5.91 -7.76
N ARG A 62 12.72 5.98 -6.50
CA ARG A 62 11.87 6.38 -5.36
C ARG A 62 11.55 7.88 -5.43
N ASP A 63 12.57 8.69 -5.74
CA ASP A 63 12.40 10.13 -5.99
C ASP A 63 11.48 10.39 -7.19
N TYR A 64 11.65 9.63 -8.29
CA TYR A 64 10.73 9.68 -9.42
C TYR A 64 9.28 9.36 -9.00
N GLY A 65 9.08 8.37 -8.12
CA GLY A 65 7.77 8.04 -7.56
C GLY A 65 7.09 9.26 -6.93
N ALA A 66 7.79 9.98 -6.06
CA ALA A 66 7.28 11.16 -5.36
C ALA A 66 7.13 12.40 -6.27
N ARG A 67 8.00 12.55 -7.27
CA ARG A 67 8.01 13.75 -8.14
C ARG A 67 7.14 13.64 -9.38
N VAL A 68 6.92 12.43 -9.89
CA VAL A 68 6.23 12.19 -11.18
C VAL A 68 5.22 11.05 -11.08
N GLY A 69 5.63 9.90 -10.51
CA GLY A 69 4.82 8.68 -10.50
C GLY A 69 3.45 8.88 -9.85
N ILE A 70 3.42 9.48 -8.66
CA ILE A 70 2.18 9.68 -7.90
C ILE A 70 1.16 10.54 -8.64
N PHE A 71 1.61 11.61 -9.32
CA PHE A 71 0.72 12.48 -10.08
C PHE A 71 0.11 11.77 -11.29
N ARG A 72 0.88 10.90 -11.97
CA ARG A 72 0.34 10.06 -13.05
C ARG A 72 -0.67 9.04 -12.54
N MET A 73 -0.43 8.45 -11.37
CA MET A 73 -1.40 7.54 -10.74
C MET A 73 -2.69 8.27 -10.37
N MET A 74 -2.59 9.47 -9.80
CA MET A 74 -3.74 10.32 -9.49
C MET A 74 -4.57 10.65 -10.74
N GLU A 75 -3.92 10.99 -11.86
CA GLU A 75 -4.62 11.25 -13.13
C GLU A 75 -5.40 10.03 -13.64
N VAL A 76 -4.82 8.82 -13.55
CA VAL A 76 -5.50 7.58 -13.97
C VAL A 76 -6.67 7.28 -13.04
N MET A 77 -6.51 7.42 -11.73
CA MET A 77 -7.59 7.19 -10.77
C MET A 77 -8.76 8.16 -11.01
N ASP A 78 -8.46 9.45 -11.21
CA ASP A 78 -9.46 10.48 -11.52
C ASP A 78 -10.21 10.18 -12.82
N ARG A 79 -9.48 9.82 -13.89
CA ARG A 79 -10.06 9.43 -15.19
C ARG A 79 -11.06 8.28 -15.08
N HIS A 80 -10.86 7.37 -14.13
CA HIS A 80 -11.73 6.20 -13.92
C HIS A 80 -12.70 6.37 -12.74
N GLY A 81 -12.74 7.53 -12.10
CA GLY A 81 -13.59 7.78 -10.93
C GLY A 81 -13.26 6.90 -9.72
N ILE A 82 -12.03 6.40 -9.63
CA ILE A 82 -11.57 5.53 -8.54
C ILE A 82 -10.93 6.37 -7.44
N ARG A 83 -11.24 6.03 -6.17
CA ARG A 83 -10.64 6.68 -5.01
C ARG A 83 -9.48 5.85 -4.45
N GLY A 84 -8.35 6.50 -4.20
CA GLY A 84 -7.22 5.93 -3.45
C GLY A 84 -7.30 6.27 -1.95
N THR A 85 -6.65 5.46 -1.12
CA THR A 85 -6.37 5.76 0.30
C THR A 85 -4.86 5.78 0.52
N VAL A 86 -4.36 6.71 1.33
CA VAL A 86 -2.93 6.83 1.65
C VAL A 86 -2.70 6.76 3.15
#